data_AF-A0A946LYY5-F1
#
_entry.id   AF-A0A946LYY5-F1
#
_cell.length_a   1.000
_cell.length_b   1.000
_cell.length_c   1.000
_cell.angle_alpha   90.00
_cell.angle_beta   90.00
_cell.angle_gamma   90.00
#
_symmetry.space_group_name_H-M   'P 1'
#
loop_
_entity.id
_entity.type
_entity.pdbx_description
1 polymer ?
#
loop_
_entity_poly.entity_id
_entity_poly.type
_entity_poly.pdbx_seq_one_letter_code
_entity_poly.pdbx_strand_id
1 'polypeptide(L)'
;MQNVLNNLFGKRKDKEFVALIQAALEDQTIRQNLLTLLALPQSQRLSQLQKWEIELEEEHAPQPLISAIGFLKDADIASRTLYILNNHDI
;
A
#
# COMPACT_ATOMS: atom_id res chain seq x y z
N MET A 1 7.54 10.57 -11.84
CA MET A 1 6.86 9.92 -10.69
C MET A 1 7.68 8.80 -10.06
N GLN A 2 8.20 7.84 -10.83
CA GLN A 2 8.95 6.70 -10.28
C GLN A 2 10.18 7.10 -9.41
N ASN A 3 10.87 8.20 -9.75
CA ASN A 3 12.00 8.71 -8.96
C ASN A 3 11.61 9.27 -7.58
N VAL A 4 10.39 9.77 -7.39
CA VAL A 4 9.93 10.29 -6.08
C VAL A 4 9.56 9.13 -5.18
N LEU A 5 8.81 8.15 -5.70
CA LEU A 5 8.47 6.93 -4.98
C LEU A 5 9.73 6.12 -4.61
N ASN A 6 10.68 5.99 -5.53
CA ASN A 6 11.97 5.35 -5.25
C ASN A 6 12.85 6.14 -4.27
N ASN A 7 12.66 7.44 -4.08
CA ASN A 7 13.37 8.18 -3.02
C ASN A 7 12.65 8.07 -1.66
N LEU A 8 11.33 7.95 -1.67
CA LEU A 8 10.50 7.81 -0.46
C LEU A 8 10.50 6.38 0.09
N PHE A 9 10.64 5.39 -0.80
CA PHE A 9 10.55 3.95 -0.54
C PHE A 9 11.69 3.20 -1.27
N GLY A 10 12.93 3.67 -1.12
CA GLY A 10 14.03 3.32 -2.03
C GLY A 10 14.92 2.13 -1.72
N LYS A 11 14.59 1.28 -0.74
CA LYS A 11 15.39 0.10 -0.45
C LYS A 11 15.01 -1.03 -1.41
N ARG A 12 15.95 -1.94 -1.71
CA ARG A 12 15.79 -3.01 -2.74
C ARG A 12 14.57 -3.95 -2.55
N LYS A 13 13.85 -3.88 -1.42
CA LYS A 13 12.64 -4.66 -1.12
C LYS A 13 11.33 -3.94 -1.47
N ASP A 14 11.42 -2.74 -2.05
CA ASP A 14 10.30 -1.82 -2.12
C ASP A 14 9.73 -1.70 -3.54
N LYS A 15 10.22 -2.48 -4.51
CA LYS A 15 9.78 -2.36 -5.92
C LYS A 15 8.31 -2.71 -6.09
N GLU A 16 7.86 -3.73 -5.38
CA GLU A 16 6.48 -4.23 -5.46
C GLU A 16 5.54 -3.37 -4.65
N PHE A 17 6.06 -2.75 -3.58
CA PHE A 17 5.38 -1.67 -2.90
C PHE A 17 5.21 -0.44 -3.80
N VAL A 18 6.27 -0.01 -4.48
CA VAL A 18 6.21 1.10 -5.45
C VAL A 18 5.21 0.78 -6.56
N ALA A 19 5.18 -0.45 -7.08
CA ALA A 19 4.21 -0.88 -8.09
C ALA A 19 2.76 -0.83 -7.57
N LEU A 20 2.51 -1.25 -6.32
CA LEU A 20 1.19 -1.13 -5.69
C LEU A 20 0.75 0.34 -5.59
N ILE A 21 1.65 1.23 -5.17
CA ILE A 21 1.34 2.66 -5.09
C ILE A 21 1.10 3.22 -6.49
N GLN A 22 1.89 2.86 -7.49
CA GLN A 22 1.66 3.28 -8.89
C GLN A 22 0.30 2.83 -9.41
N ALA A 23 -0.08 1.57 -9.20
CA ALA A 23 -1.40 1.06 -9.56
C ALA A 23 -2.52 1.85 -8.88
N ALA A 24 -2.34 2.25 -7.62
CA ALA A 24 -3.28 3.10 -6.89
C ALA A 24 -3.30 4.57 -7.36
N LEU A 25 -2.28 5.06 -8.06
CA LEU A 25 -2.32 6.39 -8.68
C LEU A 25 -3.00 6.34 -10.04
N GLU A 26 -2.97 5.19 -10.73
CA GLU A 26 -3.52 4.99 -12.07
C GLU A 26 -4.99 4.47 -12.04
N ASP A 27 -5.37 3.72 -11.01
CA ASP A 27 -6.70 3.12 -10.84
C ASP A 27 -7.42 3.71 -9.62
N GLN A 28 -8.56 4.37 -9.87
CA GLN A 28 -9.35 5.06 -8.85
C GLN A 28 -9.97 4.09 -7.82
N THR A 29 -10.31 2.86 -8.22
CA THR A 29 -10.87 1.86 -7.31
C THR A 29 -9.81 1.37 -6.34
N ILE A 30 -8.60 1.06 -6.84
CA ILE A 30 -7.46 0.68 -5.99
C ILE A 30 -7.09 1.83 -5.05
N ARG A 31 -7.07 3.07 -5.57
CA ARG A 31 -6.84 4.29 -4.78
C ARG A 31 -7.80 4.40 -3.60
N GLN A 32 -9.10 4.30 -3.88
CA GLN A 32 -10.13 4.48 -2.86
C GLN A 32 -10.08 3.39 -1.79
N ASN A 33 -9.80 2.15 -2.19
CA ASN A 33 -9.63 1.04 -1.25
C ASN A 33 -8.44 1.27 -0.32
N LEU A 34 -7.29 1.67 -0.86
CA LEU A 34 -6.12 1.99 -0.05
C LEU A 34 -6.34 3.20 0.85
N LEU A 35 -6.95 4.28 0.35
CA LEU A 35 -7.28 5.45 1.18
C LEU A 35 -8.18 5.08 2.35
N THR A 36 -9.20 4.26 2.11
CA THR A 36 -10.12 3.78 3.15
C THR A 36 -9.39 2.96 4.20
N LEU A 37 -8.52 2.04 3.78
CA LEU A 37 -7.70 1.22 4.68
C LEU A 37 -6.71 2.07 5.50
N LEU A 38 -6.05 3.03 4.86
CA LEU A 38 -5.01 3.85 5.49
C LEU A 38 -5.57 4.92 6.44
N ALA A 39 -6.82 5.32 6.25
CA ALA A 39 -7.52 6.23 7.16
C ALA A 39 -7.97 5.56 8.47
N LEU A 40 -7.91 4.22 8.57
CA LEU A 40 -8.29 3.50 9.77
C LEU A 40 -7.31 3.75 10.92
N PRO A 41 -7.78 3.72 12.19
CA PRO A 41 -6.90 3.65 13.35
C PRO A 41 -5.94 2.46 13.23
N GLN A 42 -4.70 2.60 13.72
CA GLN A 42 -3.64 1.61 13.53
C GLN A 42 -4.07 0.18 13.89
N SER A 43 -4.74 -0.01 15.03
CA SER A 43 -5.21 -1.35 15.46
C SER A 43 -6.22 -1.98 14.50
N GLN A 44 -7.11 -1.17 13.92
CA GLN A 44 -8.09 -1.61 12.93
C GLN A 44 -7.42 -1.88 11.58
N ARG A 45 -6.50 -1.01 11.15
CA ARG A 45 -5.71 -1.20 9.93
C ARG A 45 -4.93 -2.50 9.97
N LEU A 46 -4.25 -2.80 11.08
CA LEU A 46 -3.50 -4.05 11.25
C LEU A 46 -4.41 -5.28 11.16
N SER A 47 -5.57 -5.23 11.82
CA SER A 47 -6.56 -6.31 11.75
C SER A 47 -7.07 -6.54 10.32
N GLN A 48 -7.34 -5.46 9.57
CA GLN A 48 -7.79 -5.55 8.18
C GLN A 48 -6.69 -6.05 7.23
N LEU A 49 -5.46 -5.54 7.39
CA LEU A 49 -4.31 -6.01 6.62
C LEU A 49 -4.04 -7.50 6.84
N GLN A 50 -4.18 -7.98 8.08
CA GLN A 50 -4.01 -9.41 8.37
C GLN A 50 -5.09 -10.27 7.71
N LYS A 51 -6.36 -9.83 7.71
CA LYS A 51 -7.43 -10.53 6.98
C LYS A 51 -7.13 -10.57 5.49
N TRP A 52 -6.73 -9.44 4.93
CA TRP A 52 -6.43 -9.33 3.51
C TRP A 52 -5.22 -10.18 3.10
N GLU A 53 -4.19 -10.28 3.94
CA GLU A 53 -3.07 -11.21 3.70
C GLU A 53 -3.54 -12.66 3.66
N ILE A 54 -4.40 -13.09 4.59
CA ILE A 54 -4.95 -14.45 4.61
C ILE A 54 -5.77 -14.72 3.34
N GLU A 55 -6.65 -13.78 2.95
CA GLU A 55 -7.44 -13.90 1.73
C GLU A 55 -6.54 -14.02 0.49
N LEU A 56 -5.49 -13.22 0.40
CA LEU A 56 -4.52 -13.29 -0.71
C LEU A 56 -3.72 -14.59 -0.71
N GLU A 57 -3.38 -15.13 0.46
CA GLU A 57 -2.73 -16.44 0.59
C GLU A 57 -3.66 -17.57 0.11
N GLU A 58 -4.94 -17.53 0.50
CA GLU A 58 -5.98 -18.47 0.07
C GLU A 58 -6.25 -18.40 -1.45
N GLU A 59 -6.17 -17.20 -2.03
CA GLU A 59 -6.31 -16.97 -3.47
C GLU A 59 -5.03 -17.27 -4.27
N HIS A 60 -3.96 -17.76 -3.62
CA HIS A 60 -2.65 -17.98 -4.24
C HIS A 60 -2.08 -16.74 -4.95
N ALA A 61 -2.35 -15.56 -4.40
CA ALA A 61 -1.84 -14.32 -4.93
C ALA A 61 -0.29 -14.31 -4.96
N PRO A 62 0.33 -13.55 -5.89
CA PRO A 62 1.78 -13.47 -5.96
C PRO A 62 2.36 -12.97 -4.64
N GLN A 63 3.36 -13.68 -4.11
CA GLN A 63 4.05 -13.25 -2.88
C GLN A 63 4.57 -11.80 -2.87
N PRO A 64 4.98 -11.21 -4.01
CA PRO A 64 5.36 -9.82 -4.00
C PRO A 64 4.20 -8.85 -3.70
N LEU A 65 2.95 -9.21 -4.04
CA LEU A 65 1.76 -8.43 -3.68
C LEU A 65 1.48 -8.52 -2.17
N ILE A 66 1.55 -9.72 -1.60
CA ILE A 66 1.39 -9.95 -0.15
C ILE A 66 2.48 -9.17 0.61
N SER A 67 3.72 -9.20 0.12
CA SER A 67 4.83 -8.44 0.68
C SER A 67 4.59 -6.92 0.58
N ALA A 68 4.03 -6.43 -0.54
CA ALA A 68 3.71 -5.03 -0.74
C ALA A 68 2.69 -4.51 0.28
N ILE A 69 1.60 -5.25 0.52
CA ILE A 69 0.60 -4.83 1.52
C ILE A 69 1.16 -4.91 2.95
N GLY A 70 2.11 -5.82 3.21
CA GLY A 70 2.79 -5.94 4.50
C GLY A 70 3.50 -4.65 4.95
N PHE A 71 4.00 -3.84 4.00
CA PHE A 71 4.60 -2.54 4.32
C PHE A 71 3.61 -1.54 4.94
N LEU A 72 2.31 -1.66 4.65
CA LEU A 72 1.28 -0.78 5.19
C LEU A 72 0.97 -1.04 6.68
N LYS A 73 1.54 -2.11 7.25
CA LYS A 73 1.50 -2.35 8.70
C LYS A 73 2.33 -1.33 9.46
N ASP A 74 3.44 -0.89 8.88
CA ASP A 74 4.30 0.16 9.42
C ASP A 74 3.55 1.50 9.42
N ALA A 75 3.53 2.17 10.58
CA ALA A 75 2.77 3.40 10.75
C ALA A 75 3.34 4.59 9.98
N ASP A 76 4.66 4.68 9.85
CA ASP A 76 5.32 5.76 9.11
C ASP A 76 5.08 5.57 7.61
N ILE A 77 5.21 4.33 7.11
CA ILE A 77 4.94 4.01 5.71
C ILE A 77 3.47 4.27 5.38
N ALA A 78 2.54 3.80 6.21
CA ALA A 78 1.12 4.04 5.99
C ALA A 78 0.76 5.53 5.97
N SER A 79 1.33 6.32 6.89
CA SER A 79 1.08 7.76 6.95
C SER A 79 1.63 8.50 5.72
N ARG A 80 2.84 8.15 5.28
CA ARG A 80 3.43 8.69 4.04
C ARG A 80 2.61 8.31 2.81
N THR A 81 2.16 7.06 2.76
CA THR A 81 1.34 6.55 1.65
C THR A 81 0.01 7.29 1.59
N LEU A 82 -0.67 7.48 2.72
CA LEU A 82 -1.91 8.25 2.80
C LEU A 82 -1.71 9.68 2.31
N TYR A 83 -0.63 10.33 2.73
CA TYR A 83 -0.29 11.67 2.28
C TYR A 83 -0.11 11.73 0.74
N ILE A 84 0.64 10.80 0.16
CA ILE A 84 0.86 10.74 -1.29
C ILE A 84 -0.46 10.52 -2.03
N LEU A 85 -1.26 9.55 -1.60
CA LEU A 85 -2.53 9.21 -2.27
C LEU A 85 -3.60 10.30 -2.10
N ASN A 86 -3.57 11.11 -1.03
CA ASN A 86 -4.50 12.23 -0.85
C ASN A 86 -4.08 13.49 -1.63
N ASN A 87 -2.78 13.76 -1.75
CA ASN A 87 -2.28 14.98 -2.38
C ASN A 87 -1.96 14.80 -3.88
N HIS A 88 -2.26 13.62 -4.44
CA HIS A 88 -2.21 13.42 -5.88
C HIS A 88 -3.54 13.84 -6.52
N ASP A 89 -3.76 15.15 -6.61
CA ASP A 89 -4.74 15.68 -7.55
C ASP A 89 -4.17 15.50 -8.96
N ILE A 90 -4.93 14.79 -9.79
CA ILE A 90 -4.76 14.76 -11.25
C ILE A 90 -5.40 16.02 -11.82
#